data_AF-X1K8Z1-F1
#
_entry.id   AF-X1K8Z1-F1
#
_cell.length_a   1.000
_cell.length_b   1.000
_cell.length_c   1.000
_cell.angle_alpha   90.00
_cell.angle_beta   90.00
_cell.angle_gamma   90.00
#
_symmetry.space_group_name_H-M   'P 1'
#
loop_
_entity.id
_entity.type
_entity.pdbx_description
1 polymer ?
#
loop_
_entity_poly.entity_id
_entity_poly.type
_entity_poly.pdbx_seq_one_letter_code
_entity_poly.pdbx_strand_id
1 'polypeptide(L)'
;MDKSKQLIFKCAGVLIIVFMTYFIIRSLSTQKADQHNCRFWGIIFSDSQSCPAGTIRTHLDSLKSLGNSNPDGWGIGFYLSPDSDVILPVVVRGEPRAPLDPRYDKAVTDMINYMHKCGIAHVRSGTSGSTGGIPNPHPFQRCGITRNFQMLFAHNGSIPVEVLLELIQAINPAYLDLNPPDYAPDYLDSDLYAIYMMEIIDTYHNNTIEECIMIGITKLDSALNFDNAQLNFVMSDGFTLWALRYARSPLRNFDLYYYPHIGISSFWVAASKPLD
;
A
#
# COMPACT_ATOMS: atom_id res chain seq x y z
N MET A 1 29.64 60.60 -17.84
CA MET A 1 29.04 59.45 -17.13
C MET A 1 29.81 58.21 -17.56
N ASP A 2 30.47 57.55 -16.61
CA ASP A 2 31.55 56.60 -16.85
C ASP A 2 31.06 55.28 -17.50
N LYS A 3 31.66 54.90 -18.63
CA LYS A 3 31.33 53.69 -19.40
C LYS A 3 31.51 52.41 -18.57
N SER A 4 32.37 52.44 -17.55
CA SER A 4 32.58 51.32 -16.63
C SER A 4 31.31 51.00 -15.81
N LYS A 5 30.56 52.03 -15.38
CA LYS A 5 29.35 51.87 -14.56
C LYS A 5 28.17 51.33 -15.38
N GLN A 6 28.08 51.66 -16.67
CA GLN A 6 27.04 51.12 -17.55
C GLN A 6 27.24 49.62 -17.85
N LEU A 7 28.49 49.14 -17.90
CA LEU A 7 28.77 47.73 -18.16
C LEU A 7 28.41 46.86 -16.94
N ILE A 8 28.72 47.33 -15.73
CA ILE A 8 28.39 46.63 -14.48
C ILE A 8 26.87 46.52 -14.29
N PHE A 9 26.12 47.57 -14.59
CA PHE A 9 24.65 47.53 -14.52
C PHE A 9 24.02 46.57 -15.55
N LYS A 10 24.59 46.46 -16.76
CA LYS A 10 24.13 45.51 -17.77
C LYS A 10 24.42 44.06 -17.38
N CYS A 11 25.61 43.77 -16.84
CA CYS A 11 25.95 42.42 -16.36
C CYS A 11 25.11 42.00 -15.15
N ALA A 12 24.85 42.90 -14.20
CA ALA A 12 24.01 42.61 -13.05
C ALA A 12 22.55 42.33 -13.44
N GLY A 13 21.99 43.09 -14.39
CA GLY A 13 20.63 42.87 -14.90
C GLY A 13 20.48 41.51 -15.61
N VAL A 14 21.47 41.11 -16.41
CA VAL A 14 21.47 39.79 -17.09
C VAL A 14 21.59 38.64 -16.07
N LEU A 15 22.44 38.80 -15.04
CA LEU A 15 22.61 37.77 -14.01
C LEU A 15 21.33 37.56 -13.18
N ILE A 16 20.62 38.65 -12.86
CA ILE A 16 19.35 38.62 -12.12
C ILE A 16 18.25 37.94 -12.95
N ILE A 17 18.19 38.19 -14.27
CA ILE A 17 17.21 37.56 -15.16
C ILE A 17 17.50 36.05 -15.31
N VAL A 18 18.77 35.64 -15.38
CA VAL A 18 19.14 34.21 -15.43
C VAL A 18 18.83 33.52 -14.10
N PHE A 19 19.07 34.17 -12.96
CA PHE A 19 18.70 33.62 -11.65
C PHE A 19 17.18 33.52 -11.47
N MET A 20 16.43 34.53 -11.87
CA MET A 20 14.96 34.49 -11.79
C MET A 20 14.37 33.47 -12.76
N THR A 21 14.87 33.34 -13.98
CA THR A 21 14.42 32.29 -14.90
C THR A 21 14.82 30.91 -14.42
N TYR A 22 16.02 30.72 -13.86
CA TYR A 22 16.42 29.45 -13.23
C TYR A 22 15.51 29.09 -12.04
N PHE A 23 15.18 30.04 -11.17
CA PHE A 23 14.26 29.82 -10.04
C PHE A 23 12.80 29.63 -10.47
N ILE A 24 12.34 30.34 -11.49
CA ILE A 24 10.98 30.18 -12.04
C ILE A 24 10.87 28.84 -12.79
N ILE A 25 11.88 28.42 -13.55
CA ILE A 25 11.92 27.11 -14.20
C ILE A 25 12.06 25.98 -13.16
N ARG A 26 12.82 26.17 -12.08
CA ARG A 26 12.83 25.22 -10.94
C ARG A 26 11.48 25.16 -10.23
N SER A 27 10.84 26.32 -10.00
CA SER A 27 9.52 26.44 -9.37
C SER A 27 8.41 25.81 -10.23
N LEU A 28 8.47 26.00 -11.55
CA LEU A 28 7.56 25.38 -12.52
C LEU A 28 7.87 23.89 -12.74
N SER A 29 9.12 23.46 -12.60
CA SER A 29 9.53 22.05 -12.59
C SER A 29 9.24 21.35 -11.26
N THR A 30 8.87 22.09 -10.22
CA THR A 30 8.27 21.56 -8.98
C THR A 30 6.77 21.82 -8.95
N GLN A 31 6.09 21.72 -10.10
CA GLN A 31 4.80 21.04 -10.05
C GLN A 31 5.11 19.64 -9.55
N LYS A 32 4.99 19.46 -8.23
CA LYS A 32 4.97 18.18 -7.55
C LYS A 32 3.98 17.34 -8.35
N ALA A 33 4.50 16.49 -9.26
CA ALA A 33 3.68 15.52 -9.97
C ALA A 33 2.83 14.89 -8.88
N ASP A 34 1.50 14.96 -9.03
CA ASP A 34 0.57 14.44 -8.04
C ASP A 34 1.14 13.12 -7.55
N GLN A 35 1.55 13.09 -6.27
CA GLN A 35 2.32 11.98 -5.72
C GLN A 35 1.35 10.81 -5.68
N HIS A 36 1.28 10.07 -6.80
CA HIS A 36 0.28 9.04 -7.03
C HIS A 36 0.76 7.83 -6.27
N ASN A 37 0.22 7.68 -5.06
CA ASN A 37 0.41 6.49 -4.26
C ASN A 37 -0.30 5.29 -4.93
N CYS A 38 0.15 4.11 -4.53
CA CYS A 38 -0.39 2.83 -4.96
C CYS A 38 -1.92 2.72 -4.81
N ARG A 39 -2.51 1.67 -5.39
CA ARG A 39 -3.95 1.39 -5.24
C ARG A 39 -4.17 -0.03 -4.77
N PHE A 40 -4.99 -0.17 -3.73
CA PHE A 40 -5.48 -1.47 -3.25
C PHE A 40 -7.00 -1.60 -3.40
N TRP A 41 -7.42 -2.85 -3.34
CA TRP A 41 -8.78 -3.33 -3.21
C TRP A 41 -8.78 -4.54 -2.26
N GLY A 42 -9.83 -4.70 -1.46
CA GLY A 42 -10.08 -5.92 -0.70
C GLY A 42 -11.58 -6.21 -0.66
N ILE A 43 -11.93 -7.49 -0.62
CA ILE A 43 -13.31 -7.96 -0.49
C ILE A 43 -13.40 -9.02 0.61
N ILE A 44 -14.54 -9.06 1.29
CA ILE A 44 -14.96 -10.19 2.10
C ILE A 44 -16.43 -10.51 1.85
N PHE A 45 -16.81 -11.78 1.84
CA PHE A 45 -18.21 -12.22 1.71
C PHE A 45 -18.54 -13.39 2.63
N SER A 46 -19.82 -13.55 2.95
CA SER A 46 -20.32 -14.58 3.87
C SER A 46 -20.37 -15.98 3.25
N ASP A 47 -20.23 -17.03 4.09
CA ASP A 47 -20.39 -18.45 3.69
C ASP A 47 -21.73 -18.79 3.04
N SER A 48 -22.78 -18.04 3.38
CA SER A 48 -24.15 -18.32 2.92
C SER A 48 -24.42 -17.91 1.47
N GLN A 49 -23.42 -17.37 0.75
CA GLN A 49 -23.58 -16.94 -0.64
C GLN A 49 -22.48 -17.43 -1.56
N SER A 50 -22.85 -17.60 -2.83
CA SER A 50 -21.89 -17.77 -3.92
C SER A 50 -20.98 -16.55 -4.03
N CYS A 51 -19.70 -16.79 -4.33
CA CYS A 51 -18.72 -15.77 -4.68
C CYS A 51 -19.34 -14.70 -5.60
N PRO A 52 -19.26 -13.40 -5.27
CA PRO A 52 -19.82 -12.32 -6.10
C PRO A 52 -18.93 -12.06 -7.35
N ALA A 53 -18.80 -13.08 -8.19
CA ALA A 53 -17.83 -13.16 -9.28
C ALA A 53 -17.91 -11.98 -10.26
N GLY A 54 -19.13 -11.55 -10.62
CA GLY A 54 -19.33 -10.40 -11.50
C GLY A 54 -18.80 -9.10 -10.90
N THR A 55 -19.13 -8.84 -9.63
CA THR A 55 -18.64 -7.68 -8.89
C THR A 55 -17.12 -7.69 -8.76
N ILE A 56 -16.55 -8.85 -8.39
CA ILE A 56 -15.10 -9.03 -8.28
C ILE A 56 -14.41 -8.75 -9.61
N ARG A 57 -14.92 -9.30 -10.72
CA ARG A 57 -14.36 -9.08 -12.06
C ARG A 57 -14.38 -7.59 -12.41
N THR A 58 -15.53 -6.94 -12.30
CA THR A 58 -15.66 -5.51 -12.61
C THR A 58 -14.68 -4.66 -11.79
N HIS A 59 -14.60 -4.89 -10.48
CA HIS A 59 -13.70 -4.15 -9.60
C HIS A 59 -12.23 -4.37 -9.95
N LEU A 60 -11.84 -5.62 -10.27
CA LEU A 60 -10.45 -5.93 -10.62
C LEU A 60 -10.09 -5.49 -12.04
N ASP A 61 -11.03 -5.40 -12.96
CA ASP A 61 -10.81 -4.76 -14.27
C ASP A 61 -10.61 -3.24 -14.10
N SER A 62 -11.35 -2.60 -13.19
CA SER A 62 -11.14 -1.20 -12.81
C SER A 62 -9.76 -1.00 -12.17
N LEU A 63 -9.38 -1.85 -11.20
CA LEU A 63 -8.05 -1.82 -10.58
C LEU A 63 -6.93 -2.05 -11.60
N LYS A 64 -7.13 -2.96 -12.58
CA LYS A 64 -6.20 -3.20 -13.68
C LYS A 64 -5.92 -1.89 -14.43
N SER A 65 -6.96 -1.13 -14.75
CA SER A 65 -6.84 0.14 -15.47
C SER A 65 -5.99 1.18 -14.72
N LEU A 66 -6.04 1.17 -13.38
CA LEU A 66 -5.22 2.03 -12.52
C LEU A 66 -3.72 1.69 -12.59
N GLY A 67 -3.36 0.50 -13.07
CA GLY A 67 -1.97 0.14 -13.38
C GLY A 67 -1.33 0.98 -14.49
N ASN A 68 -2.10 1.78 -15.25
CA ASN A 68 -1.52 2.76 -16.18
C ASN A 68 -0.76 3.88 -15.46
N SER A 69 -1.26 4.31 -14.30
CA SER A 69 -0.63 5.32 -13.43
C SER A 69 0.11 4.72 -12.24
N ASN A 70 0.05 3.40 -12.08
CA ASN A 70 0.76 2.60 -11.07
C ASN A 70 1.52 1.48 -11.78
N PRO A 71 2.65 1.80 -12.45
CA PRO A 71 3.27 0.92 -13.44
C PRO A 71 4.19 -0.15 -12.84
N ASP A 72 4.47 -0.11 -11.54
CA ASP A 72 5.55 -0.89 -10.91
C ASP A 72 5.09 -2.27 -10.43
N GLY A 73 4.16 -2.86 -11.18
CA GLY A 73 3.65 -4.21 -10.97
C GLY A 73 2.25 -4.29 -10.37
N TRP A 74 1.76 -5.52 -10.23
CA TRP A 74 0.47 -5.87 -9.63
C TRP A 74 0.56 -7.12 -8.75
N GLY A 75 -0.33 -7.25 -7.78
CA GLY A 75 -0.44 -8.43 -6.94
C GLY A 75 -1.88 -8.71 -6.52
N ILE A 76 -2.21 -9.98 -6.40
CA ILE A 76 -3.53 -10.49 -6.00
C ILE A 76 -3.27 -11.61 -5.00
N GLY A 77 -3.82 -11.47 -3.80
CA GLY A 77 -3.83 -12.52 -2.80
C GLY A 77 -5.24 -12.84 -2.34
N PHE A 78 -5.47 -14.10 -2.01
CA PHE A 78 -6.78 -14.58 -1.57
C PHE A 78 -6.63 -15.84 -0.76
N TYR A 79 -7.68 -16.18 -0.03
CA TYR A 79 -7.71 -17.36 0.81
C TYR A 79 -8.36 -18.52 0.07
N LEU A 80 -7.81 -19.72 0.19
CA LEU A 80 -8.39 -20.99 -0.23
C LEU A 80 -8.89 -21.74 0.99
N SER A 81 -9.90 -22.57 0.80
CA SER A 81 -10.31 -23.57 1.80
C SER A 81 -10.42 -24.93 1.10
N PRO A 82 -9.30 -25.68 0.99
CA PRO A 82 -9.32 -27.01 0.37
C PRO A 82 -10.15 -27.99 1.19
N ASP A 83 -10.19 -27.79 2.52
CA ASP A 83 -11.00 -28.53 3.50
C ASP A 83 -11.66 -27.55 4.48
N SER A 84 -12.72 -27.97 5.18
CA SER A 84 -13.57 -27.07 6.00
C SER A 84 -12.85 -26.30 7.11
N ASP A 85 -11.73 -26.82 7.60
CA ASP A 85 -11.04 -26.30 8.78
C ASP A 85 -9.70 -25.64 8.44
N VAL A 86 -9.32 -25.63 7.16
CA VAL A 86 -8.03 -25.10 6.71
C VAL A 86 -8.27 -23.92 5.79
N ILE A 87 -7.68 -22.78 6.14
CA ILE A 87 -7.61 -21.61 5.28
C ILE A 87 -6.16 -21.33 4.90
N LEU A 88 -5.86 -21.30 3.60
CA LEU A 88 -4.52 -21.08 3.06
C LEU A 88 -4.47 -19.80 2.24
N PRO A 89 -3.60 -18.84 2.54
CA PRO A 89 -3.38 -17.69 1.67
C PRO A 89 -2.63 -18.13 0.40
N VAL A 90 -3.04 -17.56 -0.73
CA VAL A 90 -2.34 -17.63 -2.01
C VAL A 90 -2.00 -16.20 -2.40
N VAL A 91 -0.78 -15.96 -2.87
CA VAL A 91 -0.35 -14.66 -3.39
C VAL A 91 0.25 -14.86 -4.77
N VAL A 92 -0.25 -14.10 -5.74
CA VAL A 92 0.27 -14.03 -7.11
C VAL A 92 0.70 -12.60 -7.38
N ARG A 93 1.94 -12.41 -7.84
CA ARG A 93 2.52 -11.11 -8.17
C ARG A 93 3.02 -11.12 -9.61
N GLY A 94 3.06 -9.96 -10.26
CA GLY A 94 3.55 -9.85 -11.62
C GLY A 94 4.09 -8.48 -12.00
N GLU A 95 4.98 -8.52 -12.99
CA GLU A 95 5.46 -7.40 -13.79
C GLU A 95 5.51 -7.84 -15.27
N PRO A 96 5.12 -7.03 -16.26
CA PRO A 96 4.97 -5.57 -16.22
C PRO A 96 3.67 -5.11 -15.54
N ARG A 97 3.39 -3.80 -15.58
CA ARG A 97 2.13 -3.21 -15.09
C ARG A 97 0.87 -3.99 -15.50
N ALA A 98 -0.14 -4.02 -14.61
CA ALA A 98 -1.37 -4.81 -14.76
C ALA A 98 -2.03 -4.78 -16.16
N PRO A 99 -2.21 -3.63 -16.84
CA PRO A 99 -2.80 -3.59 -18.19
C PRO A 99 -2.04 -4.38 -19.25
N LEU A 100 -0.74 -4.61 -19.07
CA LEU A 100 0.13 -5.24 -20.06
C LEU A 100 0.51 -6.69 -19.72
N ASP A 101 0.18 -7.16 -18.52
CA ASP A 101 0.54 -8.50 -18.07
C ASP A 101 -0.66 -9.46 -18.20
N PRO A 102 -0.64 -10.42 -19.14
CA PRO A 102 -1.75 -11.37 -19.31
C PRO A 102 -1.94 -12.29 -18.10
N ARG A 103 -0.95 -12.41 -17.22
CA ARG A 103 -1.07 -13.19 -15.98
C ARG A 103 -2.02 -12.53 -14.98
N TYR A 104 -2.26 -11.21 -15.08
CA TYR A 104 -3.25 -10.52 -14.25
C TYR A 104 -4.63 -11.15 -14.41
N ASP A 105 -5.12 -11.28 -15.64
CA ASP A 105 -6.47 -11.80 -15.91
C ASP A 105 -6.60 -13.27 -15.49
N LYS A 106 -5.51 -14.04 -15.60
CA LYS A 106 -5.43 -15.40 -15.08
C LYS A 106 -5.56 -15.41 -13.56
N ALA A 107 -4.80 -14.58 -12.86
CA ALA A 107 -4.87 -14.48 -11.40
C ALA A 107 -6.25 -14.03 -10.89
N VAL A 108 -6.91 -13.09 -11.58
CA VAL A 108 -8.31 -12.72 -11.29
C VAL A 108 -9.25 -13.91 -11.47
N THR A 109 -9.07 -14.68 -12.55
CA THR A 109 -9.88 -15.86 -12.83
C THR A 109 -9.68 -16.95 -11.79
N ASP A 110 -8.44 -17.22 -11.41
CA ASP A 110 -8.10 -18.19 -10.35
C ASP A 110 -8.71 -17.74 -9.01
N MET A 111 -8.61 -16.46 -8.66
CA MET A 111 -9.24 -15.92 -7.45
C MET A 111 -10.76 -16.12 -7.47
N ILE A 112 -11.45 -15.75 -8.56
CA ILE A 112 -12.91 -15.92 -8.66
C ILE A 112 -13.32 -17.39 -8.49
N ASN A 113 -12.55 -18.32 -9.05
CA ASN A 113 -12.89 -19.74 -9.07
C ASN A 113 -12.61 -20.44 -7.74
N TYR A 114 -11.57 -20.02 -7.01
CA TYR A 114 -11.05 -20.79 -5.88
C TYR A 114 -11.09 -20.05 -4.54
N MET A 115 -11.29 -18.73 -4.54
CA MET A 115 -11.30 -17.94 -3.31
C MET A 115 -12.42 -18.36 -2.36
N HIS A 116 -12.01 -18.63 -1.13
CA HIS A 116 -12.83 -18.73 0.05
C HIS A 116 -12.90 -17.36 0.74
N LYS A 117 -14.07 -16.73 0.69
CA LYS A 117 -14.49 -15.49 1.39
C LYS A 117 -13.74 -14.20 1.10
N CYS A 118 -12.42 -14.21 1.07
CA CYS A 118 -11.64 -12.98 1.15
C CYS A 118 -10.48 -12.94 0.15
N GLY A 119 -10.30 -11.76 -0.45
CA GLY A 119 -9.22 -11.45 -1.37
C GLY A 119 -8.80 -9.99 -1.27
N ILE A 120 -7.53 -9.73 -1.57
CA ILE A 120 -6.88 -8.43 -1.59
C ILE A 120 -6.09 -8.32 -2.90
N ALA A 121 -6.19 -7.19 -3.59
CA ALA A 121 -5.44 -6.92 -4.80
C ALA A 121 -4.82 -5.52 -4.76
N HIS A 122 -3.77 -5.32 -5.54
CA HIS A 122 -3.00 -4.10 -5.54
C HIS A 122 -2.28 -3.82 -6.87
N VAL A 123 -2.15 -2.54 -7.23
CA VAL A 123 -1.26 -2.03 -8.29
C VAL A 123 -0.31 -0.98 -7.70
N ARG A 124 0.98 -1.06 -8.03
CA ARG A 124 2.03 -0.28 -7.35
C ARG A 124 2.54 0.90 -8.14
N SER A 125 2.75 2.00 -7.42
CA SER A 125 3.60 3.13 -7.78
C SER A 125 4.68 3.22 -6.69
N GLY A 126 5.89 2.76 -7.01
CA GLY A 126 6.95 2.55 -6.04
C GLY A 126 7.53 3.87 -5.53
N THR A 127 7.50 4.08 -4.21
CA THR A 127 8.14 5.20 -3.52
C THR A 127 9.44 4.81 -2.81
N SER A 128 9.62 3.51 -2.54
CA SER A 128 10.78 2.91 -1.87
C SER A 128 11.17 1.59 -2.56
N GLY A 129 12.42 1.16 -2.35
CA GLY A 129 13.04 -0.02 -2.96
C GLY A 129 13.17 0.03 -4.48
N SER A 130 13.40 -1.13 -5.12
CA SER A 130 13.59 -1.20 -6.57
C SER A 130 12.32 -0.81 -7.33
N THR A 131 12.47 0.12 -8.27
CA THR A 131 11.46 0.50 -9.27
C THR A 131 11.80 -0.19 -10.58
N GLY A 132 11.14 -1.33 -10.83
CA GLY A 132 11.30 -2.15 -12.05
C GLY A 132 12.25 -3.35 -11.91
N GLY A 133 11.90 -4.45 -12.59
CA GLY A 133 12.71 -5.66 -12.70
C GLY A 133 12.66 -6.58 -11.48
N ILE A 134 11.86 -6.22 -10.48
CA ILE A 134 11.56 -7.06 -9.31
C ILE A 134 10.04 -7.03 -9.14
N PRO A 135 9.35 -8.18 -9.30
CA PRO A 135 7.91 -8.25 -9.09
C PRO A 135 7.63 -8.00 -7.62
N ASN A 136 7.19 -6.79 -7.33
CA ASN A 136 6.83 -6.46 -5.98
C ASN A 136 5.60 -5.59 -5.99
N PRO A 137 4.42 -6.23 -5.96
CA PRO A 137 3.50 -5.61 -5.05
C PRO A 137 2.69 -6.55 -4.19
N HIS A 138 2.26 -5.94 -3.10
CA HIS A 138 1.17 -6.34 -2.24
C HIS A 138 0.11 -7.26 -2.90
N PRO A 139 -0.51 -8.14 -2.12
CA PRO A 139 -0.38 -8.23 -0.66
C PRO A 139 0.90 -8.94 -0.18
N PHE A 140 1.37 -8.55 1.00
CA PHE A 140 2.35 -9.30 1.79
C PHE A 140 1.63 -10.34 2.62
N GLN A 141 2.18 -11.56 2.67
CA GLN A 141 1.74 -12.57 3.60
C GLN A 141 2.63 -12.54 4.84
N ARG A 142 2.04 -12.48 6.03
CA ARG A 142 2.77 -12.57 7.31
C ARG A 142 2.09 -13.57 8.22
N CYS A 143 2.89 -14.27 9.02
CA CYS A 143 2.42 -15.20 10.03
C CYS A 143 2.96 -14.77 11.40
N GLY A 144 2.12 -14.82 12.42
CA GLY A 144 2.50 -14.59 13.81
C GLY A 144 3.34 -15.73 14.36
N ILE A 145 4.22 -15.39 15.29
CA ILE A 145 5.10 -16.29 16.02
C ILE A 145 4.43 -16.72 17.33
N THR A 146 3.77 -15.79 18.02
CA THR A 146 3.16 -16.03 19.34
C THR A 146 1.67 -16.26 19.23
N ARG A 147 0.99 -15.49 18.37
CA ARG A 147 -0.43 -15.65 18.07
C ARG A 147 -0.58 -16.53 16.82
N ASN A 148 -1.47 -17.52 16.87
CA ASN A 148 -1.89 -18.24 15.67
C ASN A 148 -2.74 -17.33 14.78
N PHE A 149 -2.09 -16.45 14.05
CA PHE A 149 -2.68 -15.44 13.19
C PHE A 149 -1.83 -15.33 11.93
N GLN A 150 -2.48 -15.36 10.78
CA GLN A 150 -1.86 -15.12 9.49
C GLN A 150 -2.61 -13.99 8.80
N MET A 151 -1.92 -13.18 7.99
CA MET A 151 -2.57 -12.09 7.29
C MET A 151 -2.02 -11.89 5.88
N LEU A 152 -2.92 -11.41 5.02
CA LEU A 152 -2.60 -10.69 3.79
C LEU A 152 -2.70 -9.20 4.07
N PHE A 153 -1.72 -8.42 3.63
CA PHE A 153 -1.60 -6.99 3.92
C PHE A 153 -1.22 -6.18 2.67
N ALA A 154 -1.96 -5.11 2.38
CA ALA A 154 -1.64 -4.19 1.29
C ALA A 154 -1.65 -2.73 1.78
N HIS A 155 -0.57 -2.01 1.49
CA HIS A 155 -0.38 -0.62 1.90
C HIS A 155 -0.59 0.34 0.72
N ASN A 156 -1.21 1.48 0.99
CA ASN A 156 -1.22 2.64 0.11
C ASN A 156 -0.71 3.85 0.90
N GLY A 157 0.52 4.27 0.62
CA GLY A 157 1.17 5.37 1.31
C GLY A 157 2.67 5.25 1.20
N SER A 158 3.37 5.98 2.06
CA SER A 158 4.80 5.83 2.24
C SER A 158 5.19 6.11 3.67
N ILE A 159 6.14 5.33 4.17
CA ILE A 159 6.66 5.41 5.53
C ILE A 159 8.19 5.36 5.43
N PRO A 160 8.94 6.24 6.13
CA PRO A 160 10.40 6.10 6.17
C PRO A 160 10.81 4.73 6.71
N VAL A 161 11.63 4.00 5.95
CA VAL A 161 12.09 2.64 6.28
C VAL A 161 12.80 2.62 7.64
N GLU A 162 13.60 3.64 7.93
CA GLU A 162 14.37 3.77 9.16
C GLU A 162 13.46 3.82 10.38
N VAL A 163 12.32 4.53 10.30
CA VAL A 163 11.34 4.61 11.39
C VAL A 163 10.72 3.23 11.68
N LEU A 164 10.41 2.46 10.64
CA LEU A 164 9.86 1.11 10.82
C LEU A 164 10.90 0.15 11.42
N LEU A 165 12.14 0.19 10.94
CA LEU A 165 13.23 -0.63 11.48
C LEU A 165 13.48 -0.32 12.96
N GLU A 166 13.56 0.97 13.33
CA GLU A 166 13.73 1.40 14.72
C GLU A 166 12.58 0.92 15.61
N LEU A 167 11.33 1.06 15.15
CA LEU A 167 10.16 0.61 15.91
C LEU A 167 10.14 -0.91 16.11
N ILE A 168 10.45 -1.68 15.07
CA ILE A 168 10.49 -3.14 15.16
C ILE A 168 11.57 -3.58 16.15
N GLN A 169 12.79 -3.08 15.97
CA GLN A 169 13.92 -3.45 16.82
C GLN A 169 13.74 -3.00 18.27
N ALA A 170 13.01 -1.91 18.52
CA ALA A 170 12.72 -1.43 19.87
C ALA A 170 11.76 -2.36 20.64
N ILE A 171 10.89 -3.11 19.95
CA ILE A 171 9.97 -4.06 20.57
C ILE A 171 10.68 -5.41 20.79
N ASN A 172 11.21 -5.99 19.72
CA ASN A 172 12.02 -7.20 19.77
C ASN A 172 13.15 -7.13 18.72
N PRO A 173 14.41 -6.96 19.16
CA PRO A 173 15.57 -6.89 18.26
C PRO A 173 15.75 -8.09 17.34
N ALA A 174 15.21 -9.27 17.70
CA ALA A 174 15.30 -10.50 16.91
C ALA A 174 14.08 -10.71 15.99
N TYR A 175 13.09 -9.81 15.97
CA TYR A 175 11.84 -10.05 15.25
C TYR A 175 12.03 -10.14 13.74
N LEU A 176 12.92 -9.32 13.16
CA LEU A 176 13.25 -9.39 11.73
C LEU A 176 13.93 -10.71 11.34
N ASP A 177 14.65 -11.37 12.25
CA ASP A 177 15.23 -12.69 11.97
C ASP A 177 14.15 -13.79 11.97
N LEU A 178 13.12 -13.63 12.81
CA LEU A 178 11.99 -14.56 12.93
C LEU A 178 10.90 -14.32 11.87
N ASN A 179 10.79 -13.09 11.37
CA ASN A 179 9.85 -12.65 10.33
C ASN A 179 10.63 -11.84 9.27
N PRO A 180 11.46 -12.50 8.44
CA PRO A 180 12.35 -11.81 7.52
C PRO A 180 11.57 -11.02 6.45
N PRO A 181 12.00 -9.79 6.13
CA PRO A 181 11.49 -9.06 4.97
C PRO A 181 11.65 -9.86 3.68
N ASP A 182 10.66 -9.78 2.79
CA ASP A 182 10.71 -10.37 1.46
C ASP A 182 11.83 -9.70 0.63
N TYR A 183 12.20 -8.46 0.99
CA TYR A 183 13.18 -7.62 0.28
C TYR A 183 14.22 -7.09 1.26
N ALA A 184 15.44 -7.62 1.18
CA ALA A 184 16.60 -7.18 1.95
C ALA A 184 17.88 -7.26 1.09
N PRO A 185 18.82 -6.31 1.20
CA PRO A 185 18.81 -5.12 2.06
C PRO A 185 17.97 -3.95 1.51
N ASP A 186 17.44 -4.07 0.29
CA ASP A 186 16.61 -3.06 -0.38
C ASP A 186 15.18 -3.08 0.16
N TYR A 187 15.02 -2.76 1.44
CA TYR A 187 13.75 -2.85 2.14
C TYR A 187 12.64 -2.03 1.46
N LEU A 188 11.45 -2.62 1.47
CA LEU A 188 10.21 -1.91 1.19
C LEU A 188 9.57 -1.44 2.48
N ASP A 189 9.21 -0.16 2.53
CA ASP A 189 8.47 0.43 3.65
C ASP A 189 7.19 -0.36 3.96
N SER A 190 6.45 -0.70 2.93
CA SER A 190 5.21 -1.42 3.04
C SER A 190 5.33 -2.88 3.50
N ASP A 191 6.47 -3.53 3.22
CA ASP A 191 6.80 -4.86 3.73
C ASP A 191 7.11 -4.79 5.23
N LEU A 192 8.03 -3.90 5.60
CA LEU A 192 8.34 -3.62 6.99
C LEU A 192 7.11 -3.16 7.77
N TYR A 193 6.17 -2.47 7.14
CA TYR A 193 4.92 -2.08 7.77
C TYR A 193 4.03 -3.29 8.08
N ALA A 194 3.96 -4.27 7.18
CA ALA A 194 3.29 -5.55 7.43
C ALA A 194 3.96 -6.31 8.59
N ILE A 195 5.30 -6.32 8.63
CA ILE A 195 6.06 -6.97 9.71
C ILE A 195 5.81 -6.28 11.06
N TYR A 196 5.91 -4.96 11.10
CA TYR A 196 5.63 -4.16 12.29
C TYR A 196 4.21 -4.40 12.82
N MET A 197 3.20 -4.45 11.93
CA MET A 197 1.85 -4.73 12.36
C MET A 197 1.70 -6.15 12.94
N MET A 198 2.35 -7.15 12.33
CA MET A 198 2.38 -8.51 12.88
C MET A 198 3.07 -8.57 14.25
N GLU A 199 4.17 -7.85 14.44
CA GLU A 199 4.87 -7.79 15.73
C GLU A 199 4.00 -7.19 16.83
N ILE A 200 3.23 -6.14 16.52
CA ILE A 200 2.26 -5.58 17.46
C ILE A 200 1.19 -6.63 17.80
N ILE A 201 0.68 -7.37 16.82
CA ILE A 201 -0.32 -8.43 17.03
C ILE A 201 0.23 -9.58 17.91
N ASP A 202 1.49 -9.97 17.73
CA ASP A 202 2.15 -10.99 18.55
C ASP A 202 2.43 -10.50 19.97
N THR A 203 2.94 -9.27 20.08
CA THR A 203 3.29 -8.65 21.37
C THR A 203 2.07 -8.50 22.26
N TYR A 204 0.95 -8.06 21.67
CA TYR A 204 -0.32 -7.85 22.36
C TYR A 204 -1.32 -8.97 22.03
N HIS A 205 -0.89 -10.24 22.05
CA HIS A 205 -1.71 -11.41 21.66
C HIS A 205 -3.03 -11.57 22.45
N ASN A 206 -3.15 -10.99 23.64
CA ASN A 206 -4.37 -11.01 24.46
C ASN A 206 -5.40 -9.93 24.05
N ASN A 207 -5.01 -8.99 23.18
CA ASN A 207 -5.88 -7.93 22.68
C ASN A 207 -6.61 -8.36 21.40
N THR A 208 -7.68 -7.66 21.05
CA THR A 208 -8.31 -7.84 19.74
C THR A 208 -7.41 -7.31 18.63
N ILE A 209 -7.68 -7.70 17.38
CA ILE A 209 -6.88 -7.22 16.23
C ILE A 209 -7.08 -5.71 16.05
N GLU A 210 -8.27 -5.19 16.28
CA GLU A 210 -8.57 -3.75 16.22
C GLU A 210 -7.79 -2.96 17.27
N GLU A 211 -7.70 -3.48 18.50
CA GLU A 211 -6.87 -2.88 19.55
C GLU A 211 -5.39 -2.88 19.17
N CYS A 212 -4.88 -3.99 18.60
CA CYS A 212 -3.52 -4.06 18.09
C CYS A 212 -3.28 -3.03 16.98
N ILE A 213 -4.20 -2.88 16.03
CA ILE A 213 -4.14 -1.86 14.98
C ILE A 213 -4.07 -0.47 15.62
N MET A 214 -4.94 -0.14 16.56
CA MET A 214 -4.94 1.17 17.23
C MET A 214 -3.60 1.46 17.94
N ILE A 215 -3.04 0.46 18.65
CA ILE A 215 -1.73 0.59 19.31
C ILE A 215 -0.63 0.81 18.27
N GLY A 216 -0.60 0.00 17.22
CA GLY A 216 0.41 0.06 16.17
C GLY A 216 0.41 1.40 15.44
N ILE A 217 -0.77 1.90 15.07
CA ILE A 217 -0.93 3.21 14.43
C ILE A 217 -0.54 4.35 15.35
N THR A 218 -0.95 4.32 16.61
CA THR A 218 -0.62 5.39 17.57
C THR A 218 0.88 5.50 17.81
N LYS A 219 1.57 4.37 17.96
CA LYS A 219 3.03 4.31 18.11
C LYS A 219 3.74 4.78 16.83
N LEU A 220 3.32 4.28 15.66
CA LEU A 220 3.92 4.67 14.39
C LEU A 220 3.72 6.16 14.11
N ASP A 221 2.51 6.68 14.32
CA ASP A 221 2.23 8.10 14.20
C ASP A 221 3.11 8.94 15.13
N SER A 222 3.26 8.52 16.39
CA SER A 222 4.12 9.22 17.37
C SER A 222 5.60 9.25 16.96
N ALA A 223 6.08 8.24 16.25
CA ALA A 223 7.44 8.18 15.71
C ALA A 223 7.62 8.98 14.41
N LEU A 224 6.52 9.33 13.73
CA LEU A 224 6.54 10.12 12.50
C LEU A 224 6.53 11.63 12.79
N ASN A 225 7.39 12.36 12.08
CA ASN A 225 7.33 13.82 12.02
C ASN A 225 6.01 14.29 11.36
N PHE A 226 5.55 15.50 11.70
CA PHE A 226 4.20 16.03 11.43
C PHE A 226 3.64 15.88 9.99
N ASP A 227 4.48 15.72 8.96
CA ASP A 227 4.05 15.74 7.55
C ASP A 227 4.07 14.38 6.83
N ASN A 228 4.42 13.26 7.50
CA ASN A 228 4.75 12.01 6.82
C ASN A 228 3.80 10.83 7.06
N ALA A 229 2.75 10.97 7.87
CA ALA A 229 1.84 9.86 8.12
C ALA A 229 0.90 9.61 6.93
N GLN A 230 1.21 8.60 6.12
CA GLN A 230 0.36 8.06 5.07
C GLN A 230 0.20 6.57 5.31
N LEU A 231 -0.77 6.16 6.13
CA LEU A 231 -0.84 4.81 6.70
C LEU A 231 -2.04 3.98 6.20
N ASN A 232 -2.57 4.24 5.00
CA ASN A 232 -3.74 3.50 4.54
C ASN A 232 -3.36 2.05 4.27
N PHE A 233 -4.20 1.13 4.71
CA PHE A 233 -4.01 -0.27 4.37
C PHE A 233 -5.35 -1.00 4.26
N VAL A 234 -5.28 -2.17 3.64
CA VAL A 234 -6.26 -3.24 3.80
C VAL A 234 -5.54 -4.50 4.25
N MET A 235 -6.15 -5.23 5.19
CA MET A 235 -5.60 -6.41 5.82
C MET A 235 -6.70 -7.44 6.04
N SER A 236 -6.38 -8.72 5.93
CA SER A 236 -7.32 -9.78 6.28
C SER A 236 -6.62 -11.06 6.73
N ASP A 237 -7.27 -11.82 7.59
CA ASP A 237 -6.92 -13.18 8.02
C ASP A 237 -7.73 -14.29 7.31
N GLY A 238 -8.59 -13.90 6.37
CA GLY A 238 -9.52 -14.80 5.65
C GLY A 238 -10.94 -14.82 6.21
N PHE A 239 -11.15 -14.35 7.44
CA PHE A 239 -12.45 -14.29 8.10
C PHE A 239 -12.91 -12.87 8.40
N THR A 240 -11.97 -11.92 8.51
CA THR A 240 -12.24 -10.51 8.76
C THR A 240 -11.43 -9.66 7.79
N LEU A 241 -12.04 -8.60 7.28
CA LEU A 241 -11.36 -7.58 6.47
C LEU A 241 -11.25 -6.30 7.30
N TRP A 242 -10.03 -5.88 7.60
CA TRP A 242 -9.74 -4.59 8.22
C TRP A 242 -9.26 -3.62 7.15
N ALA A 243 -9.76 -2.39 7.19
CA ALA A 243 -9.31 -1.32 6.32
C ALA A 243 -9.09 -0.05 7.14
N LEU A 244 -7.95 0.60 6.92
CA LEU A 244 -7.58 1.83 7.61
C LEU A 244 -7.43 2.96 6.61
N ARG A 245 -7.99 4.11 6.96
CA ARG A 245 -7.59 5.40 6.40
C ARG A 245 -6.98 6.28 7.48
N TYR A 246 -5.70 6.60 7.36
CA TYR A 246 -5.04 7.46 8.33
C TYR A 246 -3.96 8.34 7.69
N ALA A 247 -4.16 9.66 7.79
CA ALA A 247 -3.15 10.68 7.51
C ALA A 247 -3.34 11.89 8.43
N ARG A 248 -2.24 12.47 8.93
CA ARG A 248 -2.27 13.69 9.77
C ARG A 248 -2.73 14.92 8.99
N SER A 249 -2.27 15.06 7.76
CA SER A 249 -2.65 16.16 6.88
C SER A 249 -3.69 15.70 5.87
N PRO A 250 -4.65 16.55 5.49
CA PRO A 250 -5.57 16.24 4.41
C PRO A 250 -4.79 16.15 3.09
N LEU A 251 -4.42 14.92 2.72
CA LEU A 251 -3.74 14.62 1.47
C LEU A 251 -4.78 14.36 0.39
N ARG A 252 -4.66 15.09 -0.73
CA ARG A 252 -5.45 14.81 -1.93
C ARG A 252 -5.09 13.41 -2.45
N ASN A 253 -6.08 12.68 -2.96
CA ASN A 253 -5.92 11.32 -3.50
C ASN A 253 -5.52 10.23 -2.50
N PHE A 254 -5.70 10.52 -1.20
CA PHE A 254 -5.46 9.60 -0.09
C PHE A 254 -6.80 9.16 0.52
N ASP A 255 -7.52 8.35 -0.26
CA ASP A 255 -8.92 8.02 -0.03
C ASP A 255 -9.07 6.54 0.36
N LEU A 256 -10.18 6.24 1.03
CA LEU A 256 -10.66 4.89 1.29
C LEU A 256 -12.17 4.90 1.09
N TYR A 257 -12.63 4.03 0.21
CA TYR A 257 -14.03 3.79 -0.10
C TYR A 257 -14.41 2.42 0.43
N TYR A 258 -15.66 2.28 0.86
CA TYR A 258 -16.23 0.99 1.18
C TYR A 258 -17.58 0.82 0.49
N TYR A 259 -17.92 -0.41 0.12
CA TYR A 259 -19.15 -0.74 -0.57
C TYR A 259 -19.66 -2.10 -0.09
N PRO A 260 -20.98 -2.32 0.01
CA PRO A 260 -22.05 -1.35 -0.20
C PRO A 260 -22.24 -0.38 0.99
N HIS A 261 -22.80 0.80 0.73
CA HIS A 261 -23.12 1.79 1.76
C HIS A 261 -24.44 1.48 2.49
N ILE A 262 -24.58 0.25 3.00
CA ILE A 262 -25.78 -0.25 3.71
C ILE A 262 -25.37 -0.88 5.04
N GLY A 263 -26.30 -1.03 6.00
CA GLY A 263 -25.94 -1.56 7.32
C GLY A 263 -25.65 -3.07 7.38
N ILE A 264 -26.28 -3.87 6.50
CA ILE A 264 -26.11 -5.32 6.43
C ILE A 264 -25.92 -5.70 4.98
N SER A 265 -24.85 -6.43 4.68
CA SER A 265 -24.51 -6.90 3.34
C SER A 265 -23.96 -8.33 3.39
N SER A 266 -24.17 -9.09 2.32
CA SER A 266 -23.54 -10.40 2.14
C SER A 266 -22.08 -10.33 1.69
N PHE A 267 -21.63 -9.14 1.31
CA PHE A 267 -20.22 -8.86 1.02
C PHE A 267 -19.86 -7.41 1.31
N TRP A 268 -18.59 -7.17 1.56
CA TRP A 268 -18.02 -5.86 1.78
C TRP A 268 -16.75 -5.71 0.97
N VAL A 269 -16.57 -4.53 0.39
CA VAL A 269 -15.40 -4.13 -0.37
C VAL A 269 -14.80 -2.92 0.31
N ALA A 270 -13.47 -2.85 0.37
CA ALA A 270 -12.70 -1.67 0.70
C ALA A 270 -11.72 -1.36 -0.43
N ALA A 271 -11.63 -0.10 -0.87
CA ALA A 271 -10.78 0.27 -1.99
C ALA A 271 -10.21 1.69 -1.85
N SER A 272 -9.00 1.89 -2.35
CA SER A 272 -8.33 3.19 -2.34
C SER A 272 -8.83 4.20 -3.38
N LYS A 273 -9.72 3.76 -4.28
CA LYS A 273 -10.48 4.55 -5.26
C LYS A 273 -11.85 3.89 -5.48
N PRO A 274 -12.86 4.62 -5.94
CA PRO A 274 -14.09 4.01 -6.46
C PRO A 274 -13.73 3.07 -7.62
N LEU A 275 -14.43 1.94 -7.73
CA LEU A 275 -14.14 0.89 -8.70
C LEU A 275 -15.31 0.62 -9.66
N ASP A 276 -16.28 1.53 -9.67
CA ASP A 276 -17.46 1.61 -10.52
C ASP A 276 -17.31 2.61 -11.68
#